data_AF-A0A378B1T7-F1
#
_entry.id   AF-A0A378B1T7-F1
#
_cell.length_a   1.000
_cell.length_b   1.000
_cell.length_c   1.000
_cell.angle_alpha   90.00
_cell.angle_beta   90.00
_cell.angle_gamma   90.00
#
_symmetry.space_group_name_H-M   'P 1'
#
loop_
_entity.id
_entity.type
_entity.pdbx_description
1 polymer ?
#
loop_
_entity_poly.entity_id
_entity_poly.type
_entity_poly.pdbx_seq_one_letter_code
_entity_poly.pdbx_strand_id
1 'polypeptide(L)' 'MKDKDEQTALIGMAIGAAVISLVATQKQINQGSIVDETGEAGQTEGDGVEDEVFVQAPGW' A
#
# COMPACT_ATOMS: atom_id res chain seq x y z
N MET A 1 -12.55 15.23 -10.60
CA MET A 1 -13.35 14.32 -9.73
C MET A 1 -12.89 12.89 -9.93
N LYS A 2 -12.79 12.40 -11.18
CA LYS A 2 -12.26 11.06 -11.51
C LYS A 2 -10.93 10.69 -10.83
N ASP A 3 -9.99 11.61 -10.71
CA ASP A 3 -8.64 11.32 -10.19
C ASP A 3 -8.63 10.94 -8.70
N LYS A 4 -9.58 11.46 -7.91
CA LYS A 4 -9.68 11.17 -6.48
C LYS A 4 -10.29 9.80 -6.20
N ASP A 5 -11.29 9.43 -6.99
CA ASP A 5 -11.91 8.10 -6.90
C ASP A 5 -10.91 7.02 -7.35
N GLU A 6 -10.14 7.29 -8.40
CA GLU A 6 -9.08 6.41 -8.88
C GLU A 6 -7.95 6.25 -7.85
N GLN A 7 -7.44 7.35 -7.28
CA GLN A 7 -6.45 7.29 -6.20
C GLN A 7 -6.97 6.51 -4.99
N THR A 8 -8.24 6.72 -4.60
CA THR A 8 -8.84 5.99 -3.48
C THR A 8 -8.93 4.50 -3.76
N ALA A 9 -9.26 4.12 -4.99
CA ALA A 9 -9.29 2.72 -5.41
C ALA A 9 -7.90 2.09 -5.39
N LEU A 10 -6.88 2.81 -5.88
CA LEU A 10 -5.48 2.34 -5.87
C LEU A 10 -4.94 2.16 -4.44
N ILE A 11 -5.22 3.11 -3.55
CA ILE A 11 -4.85 3.01 -2.13
C ILE A 11 -5.52 1.79 -1.49
N GLY A 12 -6.82 1.58 -1.75
CA GLY A 12 -7.55 0.41 -1.26
C GLY A 12 -6.97 -0.92 -1.76
N MET A 13 -6.48 -0.96 -3.01
CA MET A 13 -5.82 -2.14 -3.56
C MET A 13 -4.48 -2.45 -2.88
N ALA A 14 -3.63 -1.44 -2.68
CA ALA A 14 -2.33 -1.62 -2.01
C ALA A 14 -2.50 -2.13 -0.58
N ILE A 15 -3.45 -1.56 0.17
CA ILE A 15 -3.79 -2.02 1.52
C ILE A 15 -4.32 -3.46 1.48
N GLY A 16 -5.20 -3.77 0.53
CA GLY A 16 -5.74 -5.11 0.35
C GLY A 16 -4.66 -6.16 0.12
N ALA A 17 -3.68 -5.86 -0.73
CA ALA A 17 -2.54 -6.75 -1.00
C ALA A 17 -1.67 -6.97 0.26
N ALA A 18 -1.34 -5.90 0.99
CA ALA A 18 -0.57 -5.98 2.22
C ALA A 18 -1.28 -6.81 3.29
N VAL A 19 -2.58 -6.60 3.50
CA VAL A 19 -3.38 -7.39 4.46
C VAL A 19 -3.41 -8.88 4.09
N ILE A 20 -3.55 -9.22 2.80
CA ILE A 20 -3.51 -10.61 2.35
C ILE A 20 -2.14 -11.25 2.67
N SER A 21 -1.04 -10.53 2.43
CA SER A 21 0.32 -10.99 2.76
C SER A 21 0.50 -11.24 4.27
N LEU A 22 0.06 -10.29 5.10
CA LEU A 22 0.10 -10.42 6.57
C LEU A 22 -0.71 -11.62 7.07
N VAL A 23 -1.90 -11.85 6.50
CA VAL A 23 -2.72 -13.04 6.82
C VAL A 23 -2.00 -14.32 6.42
N ALA A 24 -1.45 -14.39 5.21
CA ALA A 24 -0.75 -15.56 4.71
C ALA A 24 0.50 -15.92 5.54
N THR A 25 1.18 -14.90 6.07
CA THR A 25 2.39 -15.04 6.91
C THR A 25 2.09 -15.14 8.40
N GLN A 26 0.82 -15.10 8.80
CA GLN A 26 0.36 -15.08 10.20
C GLN A 26 1.01 -13.96 11.03
N LYS A 27 1.37 -12.84 10.40
CA LYS A 27 1.86 -11.63 11.08
C LYS A 27 0.69 -10.86 11.70
N GLN A 28 0.97 -10.09 12.75
CA GLN A 28 -0.03 -9.24 13.38
C GLN A 28 -0.53 -8.17 12.41
N ILE A 29 -1.84 -8.07 12.22
CA ILE A 29 -2.48 -7.03 11.39
C ILE A 29 -2.72 -5.80 12.25
N ASN A 30 -1.92 -4.76 12.03
CA ASN A 30 -2.11 -3.43 12.59
C ASN A 30 -1.55 -2.42 11.59
N GLN A 31 -1.83 -1.13 11.80
CA GLN A 31 -1.41 -0.06 10.89
C GLN A 31 0.10 -0.11 10.60
N GLY A 32 0.94 -0.31 11.62
CA GLY A 32 2.40 -0.38 11.46
C GLY A 32 2.81 -1.53 10.54
N SER A 33 2.26 -2.74 10.76
CA SER A 33 2.55 -3.89 9.89
C SER A 33 2.05 -3.71 8.46
N ILE A 34 0.92 -3.02 8.26
CA ILE A 34 0.37 -2.74 6.92
C ILE A 34 1.26 -1.75 6.17
N VAL A 35 1.71 -0.70 6.85
CA VAL A 35 2.63 0.29 6.28
C VAL A 35 3.97 -0.34 5.91
N ASP A 36 4.52 -1.17 6.79
CA ASP A 36 5.78 -1.91 6.57
C ASP A 36 5.65 -2.82 5.34
N GLU A 37 4.63 -3.67 5.29
CA GLU A 37 4.38 -4.59 4.18
C GLU A 37 4.08 -3.86 2.86
N THR A 38 3.39 -2.71 2.89
CA THR A 38 3.14 -1.89 1.70
C THR A 38 4.42 -1.23 1.18
N GLY A 39 5.32 -0.79 2.08
CA GLY A 39 6.63 -0.24 1.74
C GLY A 39 7.63 -1.30 1.27
N GLU A 40 7.58 -2.52 1.81
CA GLU A 40 8.37 -3.66 1.33
C GLU A 40 7.91 -4.12 -0.07
N ALA A 41 6.60 -4.19 -0.30
CA ALA A 41 6.04 -4.51 -1.62
C ALA A 41 6.46 -3.48 -2.69
N GLY A 42 6.45 -2.19 -2.34
CA GLY A 42 6.90 -1.10 -3.22
C GLY A 42 8.41 -1.14 -3.55
N GLN A 43 9.25 -1.71 -2.68
CA GLN A 43 10.69 -1.89 -2.93
C GLN A 43 11.03 -3.17 -3.71
N THR A 44 10.15 -4.17 -3.66
CA THR A 44 10.31 -5.42 -4.43
C THR A 44 9.97 -5.23 -5.91
N GLU A 45 9.03 -4.34 -6.22
CA GLU A 45 8.69 -3.94 -7.58
C GLU A 45 9.55 -2.75 -8.02
N GLY A 46 10.80 -3.03 -8.38
CA GLY A 46 11.69 -2.08 -9.08
C GLY A 46 11.22 -1.74 -10.50
N ASP A 47 9.96 -1.34 -10.65
CA ASP A 47 9.31 -0.91 -11.89
C ASP A 47 8.77 0.53 -11.75
N GLY A 48 9.55 1.43 -11.15
CA GLY A 48 9.40 2.89 -11.34
C GLY A 48 8.08 3.55 -10.93
N VAL A 49 7.20 2.89 -10.17
CA VAL A 49 5.95 3.46 -9.62
C VAL A 49 6.16 4.08 -8.22
N GLU A 50 7.42 4.28 -7.85
CA GLU A 50 7.86 4.56 -6.48
C GLU A 50 7.41 5.95 -5.98
N ASP A 51 7.14 6.91 -6.86
CA ASP A 51 7.09 8.33 -6.46
C ASP A 51 5.68 8.96 -6.44
N GLU A 52 4.70 8.52 -7.25
CA GLU A 52 3.43 9.26 -7.39
C GLU A 52 2.35 8.86 -6.36
N VAL A 53 2.32 7.61 -5.90
CA VAL A 53 1.32 7.11 -4.95
C VAL A 53 1.73 7.39 -3.50
N PHE A 54 3.03 7.31 -3.20
CA PHE A 54 3.56 7.41 -1.83
C PHE A 54 3.77 8.85 -1.36
N VAL A 55 4.02 9.81 -2.26
CA VAL A 55 4.16 11.24 -1.89
C VAL A 55 2.80 11.91 -1.63
N GLN A 56 1.70 11.36 -2.17
CA GLN A 56 0.36 11.93 -2.04
C GLN A 56 -0.48 11.35 -0.91
N ALA A 57 -0.06 10.25 -0.27
CA ALA A 57 -0.73 9.77 0.93
C ALA A 57 -0.45 10.76 2.08
N PRO A 58 -1.43 11.59 2.49
CA PRO A 58 -1.19 12.58 3.53
C PRO A 58 -1.09 11.83 4.85
N GLY A 59 0.10 11.75 5.45
CA GLY A 59 0.40 11.04 6.71
C GLY A 59 -0.82 10.43 7.43
N TRP A 60 -1.07 9.15 7.16
CA TRP A 60 -1.96 8.30 7.95
C TRP A 60 -1.13 7.41 8.86
#